data_AF-A0A9D5NKJ0-F1
#
_entry.id   AF-A0A9D5NKJ0-F1
#
_cell.length_a   1.000
_cell.length_b   1.000
_cell.length_c   1.000
_cell.angle_alpha   90.00
_cell.angle_beta   90.00
_cell.angle_gamma   90.00
#
_symmetry.space_group_name_H-M   'P 1'
#
loop_
_entity.id
_entity.type
_entity.pdbx_description
1 polymer ?
#
loop_
_entity_poly.entity_id
_entity_poly.type
_entity_poly.pdbx_seq_one_letter_code
_entity_poly.pdbx_strand_id
1 'polypeptide(L)' 'MKTRREGNKMVHVSVKNDNVDGALKIFKQKFAKSGVPSEIKKRKHYDKPGVKRRIEKKEGIKNSRRNARRNRD' A
#
# COMPACT_ATOMS: atom_id res chain seq x y z
N MET A 1 17.63 -16.06 15.73
CA MET A 1 16.90 -14.98 16.43
C MET A 1 16.75 -13.80 15.45
N LYS A 2 15.63 -13.71 14.72
CA LYS A 2 15.45 -12.65 13.70
C LYS A 2 14.93 -11.40 14.39
N THR A 3 15.78 -10.37 14.50
CA THR A 3 15.45 -9.07 15.10
C THR A 3 14.21 -8.48 14.42
N ARG A 4 13.18 -8.20 15.23
CA ARG A 4 12.02 -7.39 14.88
C ARG A 4 12.44 -5.95 14.56
N ARG A 5 13.01 -5.71 13.38
CA ARG A 5 12.92 -4.38 12.78
C ARG A 5 11.62 -4.35 12.01
N GLU A 6 10.52 -4.18 12.73
CA GLU A 6 9.29 -3.63 12.14
C GLU A 6 9.60 -2.17 11.79
N GLY A 7 10.34 -2.00 10.69
CA GLY A 7 10.69 -0.70 10.15
C GLY A 7 9.40 0.03 9.82
N ASN A 8 9.20 1.13 10.54
CA ASN A 8 8.12 2.09 10.42
C ASN A 8 7.52 2.13 9.00
N LYS A 9 6.23 1.77 8.82
CA LYS A 9 5.48 1.86 7.55
C LYS A 9 5.22 3.31 7.10
N MET A 10 6.10 4.22 7.47
CA MET A 10 6.00 5.65 7.18
C MET A 10 6.76 5.92 5.89
N VAL A 11 6.10 6.57 4.92
CA VAL A 11 6.72 6.94 3.66
C VAL A 11 7.73 8.06 3.93
N HIS A 12 9.00 7.81 3.63
CA HIS A 12 10.06 8.79 3.75
C HIS A 12 10.57 9.22 2.36
N VAL A 13 10.80 10.52 2.19
CA VAL A 13 11.41 11.12 0.99
C VAL A 13 12.46 12.12 1.43
N SER A 14 13.70 11.93 0.99
CA SER A 14 14.78 12.91 1.14
C SER A 14 14.68 13.92 0.00
N VAL A 15 14.80 15.20 0.35
CA VAL A 15 14.90 16.31 -0.60
C VAL A 15 16.34 16.36 -1.13
N LYS A 16 16.49 16.57 -2.43
CA LYS A 16 17.79 16.75 -3.08
C LYS A 16 17.82 18.10 -3.80
N ASN A 17 18.95 18.80 -3.73
CA ASN A 17 19.21 20.05 -4.45
C ASN A 17 18.16 21.15 -4.18
N ASP A 18 17.68 21.27 -2.93
CA ASP A 18 16.65 22.21 -2.48
C ASP A 18 15.32 22.18 -3.25
N ASN A 19 15.08 21.13 -4.07
CA ASN A 19 13.85 20.98 -4.83
C ASN A 19 12.75 20.31 -4.00
N VAL A 20 12.07 21.12 -3.19
CA VAL A 20 10.98 20.69 -2.31
C VAL A 20 9.76 20.19 -3.10
N ASP A 21 9.39 20.87 -4.18
CA ASP A 21 8.20 20.50 -4.96
C ASP A 21 8.35 19.13 -5.64
N GLY A 22 9.54 18.85 -6.17
CA GLY A 22 9.89 17.52 -6.68
C GLY A 22 9.80 16.44 -5.61
N ALA A 23 10.29 16.71 -4.40
CA ALA A 23 10.19 15.80 -3.27
C ALA A 23 8.71 15.54 -2.86
N LEU A 24 7.86 16.57 -2.87
CA LEU A 24 6.43 16.44 -2.57
C LEU A 24 5.70 15.60 -3.61
N LYS A 25 6.01 15.76 -4.89
CA LYS A 25 5.45 14.94 -5.97
C LYS A 25 5.79 13.47 -5.78
N ILE A 26 7.07 13.17 -5.49
CA ILE A 26 7.54 11.80 -5.23
C ILE A 26 6.88 11.24 -3.97
N PHE A 27 6.76 12.05 -2.91
CA PHE A 27 6.10 11.66 -1.67
C PHE A 27 4.63 11.27 -1.92
N LYS A 28 3.86 12.11 -2.63
CA LYS A 28 2.47 11.80 -2.98
C LYS A 28 2.36 10.47 -3.74
N GLN A 29 3.26 10.22 -4.68
CA GLN A 29 3.27 8.98 -5.45
C GLN A 29 3.63 7.76 -4.58
N LYS A 30 4.65 7.87 -3.72
CA LYS A 30 5.04 6.80 -2.79
C LYS A 30 3.96 6.55 -1.73
N PHE A 31 3.31 7.59 -1.23
CA PHE A 31 2.18 7.50 -0.30
C PHE A 31 1.00 6.76 -0.93
N ALA A 32 0.63 7.09 -2.17
CA ALA A 32 -0.41 6.36 -2.89
C ALA A 32 -0.06 4.88 -3.09
N LYS A 33 1.20 4.56 -3.43
CA LYS A 33 1.67 3.18 -3.61
C LYS A 33 1.80 2.38 -2.31
N SER A 34 2.03 3.05 -1.18
CA SER A 34 2.23 2.40 0.14
C SER A 34 0.98 1.67 0.65
N GLY A 35 -0.21 1.95 0.10
CA GLY A 35 -1.46 1.32 0.52
C GLY A 35 -2.06 1.87 1.81
N VAL A 36 -1.39 2.81 2.50
CA VAL A 36 -1.89 3.55 3.67
C VAL A 36 -3.29 4.13 3.47
N PRO A 37 -3.62 4.85 2.36
CA PRO A 37 -4.97 5.39 2.18
C PRO A 37 -6.05 4.30 2.08
N SER A 38 -5.70 3.14 1.51
CA SER A 38 -6.61 1.99 1.43
C SER A 38 -6.79 1.33 2.79
N GLU A 39 -5.76 1.28 3.62
CA GLU A 39 -5.81 0.76 4.97
C GLU A 39 -6.65 1.66 5.89
N ILE A 40 -6.51 2.98 5.80
CA ILE A 40 -7.35 3.94 6.53
C ILE A 40 -8.82 3.71 6.19
N LYS A 41 -9.17 3.61 4.90
CA LYS A 41 -10.55 3.35 4.44
C LYS A 41 -11.13 2.05 5.04
N LYS A 42 -10.35 0.97 5.07
CA LYS A 42 -10.76 -0.32 5.64
C LYS A 42 -10.92 -0.30 7.16
N ARG A 43 -10.25 0.63 7.85
CA ARG A 43 -10.29 0.75 9.32
C ARG A 43 -11.32 1.76 9.82
N LYS A 44 -11.99 2.52 8.94
CA LYS A 44 -12.96 3.56 9.32
C LYS A 44 -14.13 3.00 10.14
N HIS A 45 -14.57 1.78 9.85
CA HIS A 45 -15.68 1.13 10.52
C HIS A 45 -15.34 -0.33 10.83
N TYR A 46 -16.02 -0.90 11.82
CA TYR A 46 -15.87 -2.32 12.13
C TYR A 46 -16.56 -3.18 11.09
N ASP A 47 -15.80 -4.07 10.47
CA ASP A 47 -16.32 -5.14 9.63
C ASP A 47 -16.21 -6.47 10.36
N LYS A 48 -17.30 -7.25 10.35
CA LYS A 48 -17.31 -8.62 10.91
C LYS A 48 -16.19 -9.45 10.25
N PRO A 49 -15.46 -10.31 10.99
CA PRO A 49 -14.34 -11.09 10.46
C PRO A 49 -14.69 -11.92 9.21
N GLY A 50 -15.91 -12.44 9.12
CA GLY A 50 -16.38 -13.16 7.92
C GLY A 50 -16.49 -12.27 6.67
N VAL A 51 -16.91 -11.02 6.83
CA VAL A 51 -16.98 -10.03 5.73
C VAL A 51 -15.56 -9.67 5.27
N LYS A 52 -14.66 -9.41 6.22
CA LYS A 52 -13.24 -9.14 5.95
C LYS A 52 -12.58 -10.27 5.16
N ARG A 53 -12.73 -11.53 5.59
CA ARG A 53 -12.21 -12.73 4.90
C ARG A 53 -12.75 -12.84 3.46
N ARG A 54 -14.03 -12.56 3.25
CA ARG A 54 -14.66 -12.61 1.92
C ARG A 54 -14.09 -11.54 0.99
N ILE A 55 -13.88 -10.32 1.49
CA ILE A 55 -13.29 -9.22 0.73
C ILE A 55 -11.84 -9.55 0.37
N GLU A 56 -11.04 -10.02 1.33
CA GLU A 56 -9.65 -10.41 1.11
C GLU A 56 -9.52 -11.51 0.03
N LYS A 57 -10.37 -12.54 0.07
CA LYS A 57 -10.40 -13.59 -0.96
C LYS A 57 -10.74 -13.02 -2.34
N LYS A 58 -11.74 -12.14 -2.43
CA LYS A 58 -12.12 -11.49 -3.70
C LYS A 58 -10.98 -10.62 -4.26
N GLU A 59 -10.32 -9.83 -3.41
CA GLU A 59 -9.20 -8.98 -3.83
C GLU A 59 -7.98 -9.80 -4.25
N GLY A 60 -7.69 -10.92 -3.57
CA GLY A 60 -6.62 -11.85 -3.96
C GLY A 60 -6.84 -12.45 -5.35
N ILE A 61 -8.07 -12.86 -5.67
CA ILE A 61 -8.43 -13.38 -7.01
C ILE A 61 -8.25 -12.29 -8.07
N LYS A 62 -8.71 -11.06 -7.80
CA LYS A 62 -8.54 -9.92 -8.72
C LYS A 62 -7.07 -9.63 -8.99
N ASN A 63 -6.24 -9.62 -7.94
CA ASN A 63 -4.80 -9.35 -8.07
C ASN A 63 -4.08 -10.46 -8.85
N SER A 64 -4.40 -11.73 -8.57
CA SER A 64 -3.88 -12.88 -9.32
C SER A 64 -4.21 -12.77 -10.81
N ARG A 65 -5.47 -12.49 -11.16
CA ARG A 65 -5.90 -12.29 -12.55
C ARG A 65 -5.18 -11.10 -13.22
N ARG A 66 -4.98 -10.00 -12.48
CA ARG A 66 -4.24 -8.83 -13.00
C ARG A 66 -2.78 -9.16 -13.27
N ASN A 67 -2.11 -9.88 -12.37
CA ASN A 67 -0.71 -10.29 -12.54
C ASN A 67 -0.56 -11.29 -13.69
N ALA A 68 -1.46 -12.26 -13.82
CA ALA A 68 -1.45 -13.22 -14.91
C ALA A 68 -1.59 -12.55 -16.29
N ARG A 69 -2.36 -11.45 -16.38
CA ARG A 69 -2.46 -10.65 -17.61
C ARG A 69 -1.18 -9.89 -17.91
N ARG A 70 -0.52 -9.33 -16.88
CA ARG A 70 0.74 -8.58 -17.04
C ARG A 70 1.92 -9.45 -17.46
N ASN A 71 1.93 -10.72 -17.03
CA ASN A 71 3.01 -11.68 -17.32
C ASN A 71 2.75 -12.51 -18.58
N ARG A 72 1.71 -12.19 -19.36
CA ARG A 72 1.36 -12.89 -20.59
C ARG A 72 2.03 -12.28 -21.82
N ASP A 73 2.45 -11.02 -21.71
CA ASP A 73 3.31 -10.30 -22.66
C ASP A 73 4.77 -10.40 -22.19
#